data_AF-A0A7S1EPC1-F1
#
_entry.id   AF-A0A7S1EPC1-F1
#
_cell.length_a   1.000
_cell.length_b   1.000
_cell.length_c   1.000
_cell.angle_alpha   90.00
_cell.angle_beta   90.00
_cell.angle_gamma   90.00
#
_symmetry.space_group_name_H-M   'P 1'
#
loop_
_entity.id
_entity.type
_entity.pdbx_description
1 polymer ?
#
loop_
_entity_poly.entity_id
_entity_poly.type
_entity_poly.pdbx_seq_one_letter_code
_entity_poly.pdbx_strand_id
1 'polypeptide(L)'
;SGPASATALVAPTQLTQPMSNSIQPTVNVAECAKRLLTADNGLLYEDANVQIGLKTQWQGSQGRLMFYIGNKSATTDLQALSMTIPETTGLRISLQPVPASVGPKRQIQLM
;
A
#
# COMPACT_ATOMS: atom_id res chain seq x y z
N SER A 1 37.30 -46.70 -32.41
CA SER A 1 38.09 -45.46 -32.54
C SER A 1 37.13 -44.30 -32.80
N GLY A 2 36.93 -43.40 -31.84
CA GLY A 2 36.45 -42.03 -32.14
C GLY A 2 37.65 -41.12 -32.42
N PRO A 3 37.49 -39.77 -32.50
CA PRO A 3 36.26 -38.95 -32.61
C PRO A 3 36.38 -37.80 -33.66
N ALA A 4 35.30 -37.04 -33.94
CA ALA A 4 35.35 -35.60 -34.31
C ALA A 4 33.94 -35.01 -34.46
N SER A 5 33.51 -34.21 -33.48
CA SER A 5 33.29 -32.76 -33.58
C SER A 5 32.02 -32.33 -34.32
N ALA A 6 30.96 -32.08 -33.55
CA ALA A 6 29.84 -31.23 -33.96
C ALA A 6 29.80 -30.01 -33.03
N THR A 7 29.94 -28.85 -33.67
CA THR A 7 29.98 -27.49 -33.18
C THR A 7 28.85 -27.14 -32.21
N ALA A 8 29.21 -26.44 -31.13
CA ALA A 8 28.30 -25.85 -30.16
C ALA A 8 27.45 -24.74 -30.78
N LEU A 9 26.12 -24.82 -30.60
CA LEU A 9 25.21 -23.69 -30.80
C LEU A 9 24.83 -23.16 -29.42
N VAL A 10 25.47 -22.06 -29.03
CA VAL A 10 25.11 -21.23 -27.88
C VAL A 10 23.81 -20.50 -28.20
N ALA A 11 22.72 -20.85 -27.52
CA ALA A 11 21.51 -20.05 -27.50
C ALA A 11 21.81 -18.71 -26.78
N PRO A 12 21.24 -17.57 -27.22
CA PRO A 12 21.37 -16.34 -26.45
C PRO A 12 20.60 -16.51 -25.14
N THR A 13 21.33 -16.64 -24.04
CA THR A 13 20.79 -16.54 -22.68
C THR A 13 20.22 -15.14 -22.53
N GLN A 14 18.92 -15.00 -22.74
CA GLN A 14 18.19 -13.79 -22.40
C GLN A 14 18.36 -13.61 -20.89
N LEU A 15 19.18 -12.62 -20.52
CA LEU A 15 19.41 -12.25 -19.13
C LEU A 15 18.05 -11.98 -18.49
N THR A 16 17.64 -12.88 -17.60
CA THR A 16 16.47 -12.74 -16.75
C THR A 16 16.68 -11.48 -15.93
N GLN A 17 16.10 -10.36 -16.37
CA GLN A 17 16.04 -9.17 -15.54
C GLN A 17 15.28 -9.57 -14.26
N PRO A 18 15.81 -9.30 -13.06
CA PRO A 18 15.04 -9.52 -11.85
C PRO A 18 13.81 -8.62 -11.94
N MET A 19 12.64 -9.24 -12.11
CA MET A 19 11.35 -8.56 -12.03
C MET A 19 11.24 -8.01 -10.61
N SER A 20 11.62 -6.76 -10.42
CA SER A 20 11.24 -6.00 -9.24
C SER A 20 9.73 -5.83 -9.33
N ASN A 21 9.00 -6.74 -8.69
CA ASN A 21 7.57 -6.57 -8.44
C ASN A 21 7.39 -5.36 -7.52
N SER A 22 7.50 -4.15 -8.08
CA SER A 22 7.10 -2.93 -7.41
C SER A 22 5.59 -3.00 -7.20
N ILE A 23 5.16 -2.84 -5.96
CA ILE A 23 3.74 -2.78 -5.63
C ILE A 23 3.20 -1.48 -6.24
N GLN A 24 2.17 -1.59 -7.08
CA GLN A 24 1.55 -0.45 -7.76
C GLN A 24 0.11 -0.26 -7.28
N PRO A 25 -0.37 0.99 -7.19
CA PRO A 25 -1.77 1.24 -6.89
C PRO A 25 -2.69 0.62 -7.95
N THR A 26 -3.81 0.03 -7.51
CA THR A 26 -4.88 -0.47 -8.39
C THR A 26 -5.93 0.61 -8.68
N VAL A 27 -5.76 1.81 -8.12
CA VAL A 27 -6.67 2.95 -8.24
C VAL A 27 -5.93 4.23 -8.61
N ASN A 28 -6.65 5.20 -9.16
CA ASN A 28 -6.12 6.55 -9.37
C ASN A 28 -6.08 7.30 -8.03
N VAL A 29 -4.94 7.26 -7.37
CA VAL A 29 -4.72 7.88 -6.04
C VAL A 29 -5.01 9.38 -6.06
N ALA A 30 -4.69 10.09 -7.15
CA ALA A 30 -4.96 11.53 -7.26
C ALA A 30 -6.46 11.83 -7.31
N GLU A 31 -7.23 10.99 -8.00
CA GLU A 31 -8.69 11.11 -8.05
C GLU A 31 -9.34 10.75 -6.71
N CYS A 32 -8.86 9.70 -6.05
CA CYS A 32 -9.23 9.33 -4.68
C CYS A 32 -9.02 10.50 -3.71
N ALA A 33 -7.83 11.10 -3.72
CA ALA A 33 -7.50 12.25 -2.88
C ALA A 33 -8.40 13.46 -3.19
N LYS A 34 -8.66 13.73 -4.48
CA LYS A 34 -9.55 14.84 -4.88
C LYS A 34 -10.98 14.67 -4.37
N ARG A 35 -11.51 13.44 -4.36
CA ARG A 35 -12.86 13.15 -3.84
C ARG A 35 -12.98 13.44 -2.34
N LEU A 36 -11.91 13.16 -1.59
CA LEU A 36 -11.85 13.40 -0.14
C LEU A 36 -11.74 14.89 0.24
N LEU A 37 -11.59 15.79 -0.74
CA LEU A 37 -11.71 17.24 -0.49
C LEU A 37 -13.15 17.69 -0.25
N THR A 38 -14.13 16.93 -0.73
CA THR A 38 -15.56 17.28 -0.64
C THR A 38 -16.41 16.24 0.09
N ALA A 39 -15.89 15.01 0.21
CA ALA A 39 -16.59 13.91 0.87
C ALA A 39 -15.94 13.60 2.21
N ASP A 40 -16.78 13.33 3.22
CA ASP A 40 -16.31 12.93 4.54
C ASP A 40 -15.84 11.47 4.60
N ASN A 41 -15.95 10.72 3.52
CA ASN A 41 -15.47 9.34 3.46
C ASN A 41 -15.15 8.90 2.05
N GLY A 42 -14.22 7.95 1.93
CA GLY A 42 -13.85 7.37 0.65
C GLY A 42 -12.62 6.49 0.71
N LEU A 43 -12.27 5.95 -0.46
CA LEU A 43 -11.02 5.24 -0.66
C LEU A 43 -9.87 6.25 -0.80
N LEU A 44 -8.82 6.10 -0.01
CA LEU A 44 -7.60 6.91 -0.11
C LEU A 44 -6.55 6.23 -1.00
N TYR A 45 -6.38 4.92 -0.82
CA TYR A 45 -5.37 4.14 -1.53
C TYR A 45 -5.78 2.66 -1.63
N GLU A 46 -5.40 2.00 -2.71
CA GLU A 46 -5.51 0.55 -2.84
C GLU A 46 -4.39 0.01 -3.73
N ASP A 47 -3.82 -1.13 -3.35
CA ASP A 47 -2.97 -1.97 -4.20
C ASP A 47 -3.36 -3.45 -4.11
N ALA A 48 -2.48 -4.36 -4.53
CA ALA A 48 -2.71 -5.80 -4.45
C ALA A 48 -2.86 -6.35 -3.01
N ASN A 49 -2.25 -5.69 -2.02
CA ASN A 49 -2.06 -6.17 -0.65
C ASN A 49 -2.89 -5.41 0.39
N VAL A 50 -3.08 -4.10 0.21
CA VAL A 50 -3.74 -3.23 1.18
C VAL A 50 -4.81 -2.36 0.54
N GLN A 51 -5.88 -2.11 1.29
CA GLN A 51 -6.86 -1.06 1.01
C GLN A 51 -6.88 -0.09 2.19
N ILE A 52 -6.82 1.21 1.91
CA ILE A 52 -6.88 2.27 2.92
C ILE A 52 -8.08 3.15 2.64
N GLY A 53 -9.09 3.06 3.50
CA GLY A 53 -10.22 3.98 3.53
C GLY A 53 -9.96 5.14 4.49
N LEU A 54 -10.61 6.27 4.24
CA LEU A 54 -10.64 7.41 5.15
C LEU A 54 -12.10 7.77 5.47
N LYS A 55 -12.36 8.12 6.73
CA LYS A 55 -13.55 8.85 7.15
C LYS A 55 -13.13 10.03 8.01
N THR A 56 -13.72 11.19 7.77
CA THR A 56 -13.47 12.43 8.52
C THR A 56 -14.72 12.88 9.25
N GLN A 57 -14.51 13.55 10.37
CA GLN A 57 -15.54 14.32 11.07
C GLN A 57 -14.95 15.66 11.46
N TRP A 58 -15.72 16.73 11.28
CA TRP A 58 -15.27 18.09 11.52
C TRP A 58 -16.20 18.81 12.49
N GLN A 59 -15.61 19.53 13.45
CA GLN A 59 -16.34 20.41 14.36
C GLN A 59 -15.52 21.68 14.59
N GLY A 60 -15.92 22.78 13.96
CA GLY A 60 -15.16 24.03 13.96
C GLY A 60 -13.77 23.83 13.35
N SER A 61 -12.72 24.20 14.08
CA SER A 61 -11.32 24.02 13.66
C SER A 61 -10.74 22.64 13.96
N GLN A 62 -11.53 21.73 14.56
CA GLN A 62 -11.07 20.40 14.95
C GLN A 62 -11.57 19.35 13.96
N GLY A 63 -10.69 18.42 13.61
CA GLY A 63 -10.97 17.28 12.76
C GLY A 63 -10.61 15.97 13.45
N ARG A 64 -11.39 14.93 13.16
CA ARG A 64 -11.07 13.54 13.52
C ARG A 64 -11.00 12.73 12.24
N LEU A 65 -9.86 12.09 12.01
CA LEU A 65 -9.61 11.22 10.87
C LEU A 65 -9.67 9.78 11.36
N MET A 66 -10.37 8.93 10.62
CA MET A 66 -10.40 7.49 10.81
C MET A 66 -9.83 6.83 9.56
N PHE A 67 -8.65 6.25 9.68
CA PHE A 67 -8.06 5.43 8.64
C PHE A 67 -8.48 3.99 8.83
N TYR A 68 -8.98 3.36 7.77
CA TYR A 68 -9.37 1.96 7.76
C TYR A 68 -8.36 1.16 6.94
N ILE A 69 -7.45 0.46 7.61
CA ILE A 69 -6.38 -0.32 6.96
C ILE A 69 -6.84 -1.77 6.82
N GLY A 70 -7.16 -2.18 5.58
CA GLY A 70 -7.62 -3.51 5.24
C GLY A 70 -6.54 -4.37 4.61
N ASN A 71 -6.27 -5.53 5.19
CA ASN A 71 -5.41 -6.56 4.59
C ASN A 71 -6.18 -7.35 3.53
N LYS A 72 -5.75 -7.26 2.26
CA LYS A 72 -6.36 -8.00 1.14
C LYS A 72 -5.88 -9.45 1.05
N SER A 73 -4.79 -9.82 1.70
CA SER A 73 -4.31 -11.22 1.73
C SER A 73 -5.29 -12.13 2.46
N ALA A 74 -5.51 -13.32 1.89
CA ALA A 74 -6.34 -14.36 2.49
C ALA A 74 -5.61 -15.19 3.54
N THR A 75 -4.28 -15.21 3.49
CA THR A 75 -3.47 -16.20 4.20
C THR A 75 -2.33 -15.60 5.02
N THR A 76 -2.00 -14.33 4.80
CA THR A 76 -0.79 -13.70 5.35
C THR A 76 -1.14 -12.43 6.08
N ASP A 77 -0.52 -12.22 7.23
CA ASP A 77 -0.60 -10.98 7.99
C ASP A 77 0.15 -9.85 7.27
N LEU A 78 -0.40 -8.64 7.29
CA LEU A 78 0.41 -7.45 7.07
C LEU A 78 1.24 -7.24 8.34
N GLN A 79 2.54 -7.16 8.19
CA GLN A 79 3.50 -7.03 9.29
C GLN A 79 4.30 -5.73 9.11
N ALA A 80 4.92 -5.27 10.20
CA ALA A 80 5.71 -4.03 10.21
C ALA A 80 4.92 -2.79 9.75
N LEU A 81 3.63 -2.74 10.09
CA LEU A 81 2.80 -1.58 9.80
C LEU A 81 3.34 -0.36 10.57
N SER A 82 3.62 0.71 9.84
CA SER A 82 3.98 2.01 10.40
C SER A 82 3.22 3.10 9.66
N MET A 83 2.96 4.20 10.37
CA MET A 83 2.32 5.40 9.81
C MET A 83 3.11 6.61 10.27
N THR A 84 3.43 7.49 9.33
CA THR A 84 4.11 8.75 9.60
C THR A 84 3.33 9.85 8.93
N ILE A 85 2.97 10.87 9.72
CA ILE A 85 2.31 12.07 9.22
C ILE A 85 3.31 13.21 9.38
N PRO A 86 3.73 13.87 8.29
CA PRO A 86 4.69 14.96 8.38
C PRO A 86 4.09 16.14 9.13
N GLU A 87 4.93 16.83 9.91
CA GLU A 87 4.52 18.08 10.55
C GLU A 87 4.13 19.11 9.49
N THR A 88 3.04 19.82 9.76
CA THR A 88 2.52 20.86 8.85
C THR A 88 2.26 22.11 9.67
N THR A 89 2.83 23.23 9.23
CA THR A 89 2.68 24.52 9.92
C THR A 89 1.21 24.88 10.08
N GLY A 90 0.79 25.21 11.31
CA GLY A 90 -0.60 25.56 11.62
C GLY A 90 -1.55 24.37 11.84
N LEU A 91 -1.06 23.12 11.75
CA LEU A 91 -1.86 21.92 11.99
C LEU A 91 -1.26 21.10 13.14
N ARG A 92 -2.06 20.88 14.19
CA ARG A 92 -1.71 19.98 15.29
C ARG A 92 -2.31 18.60 15.02
N ILE A 93 -1.47 17.57 15.04
CA ILE A 93 -1.86 16.18 14.77
C ILE A 93 -1.50 15.33 15.98
N SER A 94 -2.37 14.39 16.34
CA SER A 94 -2.10 13.35 17.33
C SER A 94 -2.61 12.04 16.75
N LEU A 95 -1.74 11.04 16.70
CA LEU A 95 -2.02 9.72 16.15
C LEU A 95 -1.98 8.69 17.27
N GLN A 96 -2.96 7.80 17.33
CA GLN A 96 -2.96 6.65 18.23
C GLN A 96 -1.83 5.67 17.89
N PRO A 97 -1.40 4.83 18.86
CA PRO A 97 -0.41 3.79 18.60
C PRO A 97 -0.82 2.90 17.41
N VAL A 98 0.08 2.77 16.44
CA VAL A 98 -0.14 1.92 15.27
C VAL A 98 0.19 0.47 15.66
N PRO A 99 -0.73 -0.49 15.48
CA PRO A 99 -0.43 -1.90 15.72
C PRO A 99 0.59 -2.39 14.70
N ALA A 100 1.49 -3.27 15.13
CA ALA A 100 2.56 -3.77 14.27
C ALA A 100 2.05 -4.68 13.13
N SER A 101 0.84 -5.23 13.27
CA SER A 101 0.28 -6.17 12.29
C SER A 101 -1.24 -6.08 12.10
N VAL A 102 -1.69 -6.55 10.93
CA VAL A 102 -3.11 -6.73 10.57
C VAL A 102 -3.27 -8.13 10.00
N GLY A 103 -4.06 -8.97 10.68
CA GLY A 103 -4.29 -10.36 10.27
C GLY A 103 -4.96 -10.50 8.89
N PRO A 104 -5.08 -11.72 8.34
CA PRO A 104 -5.55 -11.95 6.98
C PRO A 104 -7.04 -11.59 6.86
N LYS A 105 -7.41 -10.89 5.79
CA LYS A 105 -8.78 -10.35 5.59
C LYS A 105 -9.30 -9.50 6.76
N ARG A 106 -8.43 -9.01 7.63
CA ARG A 106 -8.81 -8.11 8.73
C ARG A 106 -8.71 -6.66 8.28
N GLN A 107 -9.51 -5.83 8.94
CA GLN A 107 -9.42 -4.39 8.86
C GLN A 107 -9.25 -3.83 10.27
N ILE A 108 -8.40 -2.81 10.40
CA ILE A 108 -8.23 -2.04 11.63
C ILE A 108 -8.59 -0.58 11.39
N GLN A 109 -8.95 0.12 12.46
CA GLN A 109 -9.17 1.56 12.46
C GLN A 109 -8.03 2.26 13.22
N LEU A 110 -7.46 3.30 12.62
CA LEU A 110 -6.49 4.20 13.24
C LEU A 110 -7.07 5.60 13.31
N MET A 111 -6.85 6.30 14.42
CA MET A 111 -7.34 7.65 14.67
C MET A 111 -6.22 8.58 15.12
#